data_AF-A0AAD2YII1-F1
#
_entry.id   AF-A0AAD2YII1-F1
#
_cell.length_a   1.000
_cell.length_b   1.000
_cell.length_c   1.000
_cell.angle_alpha   90.00
_cell.angle_beta   90.00
_cell.angle_gamma   90.00
#
_symmetry.space_group_name_H-M   'P 1'
#
loop_
_entity.id
_entity.type
_entity.pdbx_description
1 polymer ?
#
loop_
_entity_poly.entity_id
_entity_poly.type
_entity_poly.pdbx_seq_one_letter_code
_entity_poly.pdbx_strand_id
1 'polypeptide(L)'
;MSKVTVVGAGNVGATCANVLAFNEVADEVVMLDVKEGVSEGKAMDMMQTAQLLGFDTKVVGCTNDYEKTANSDVVVITSGIPRKPGMTREELIGVNAGIVKSVAQNILKYSPNAILVVISNPMDTMTYLSLKSLGLPKNRIIGMGGALDSSRFKYFLSQALGCNANEVEGMVIGGHGDTTMIPLARLATYKGIPVSKLLSAEKLQEVVASTMVGGATLTKLLGTSAWYAPGAAGAFVVESIIHNQGKMVPCSVYLEGEYGESDLCIGVPVILGKNGIEKIVELELTAEEKELFAKSAAAVHKTNEALKEVGAL
;
A
#
# COMPACT_ATOMS: atom_id res chain seq x y z
N MET A 1 4.77 -17.76 -16.87
CA MET A 1 5.83 -17.08 -16.12
C MET A 1 5.20 -15.86 -15.50
N SER A 2 5.19 -15.76 -14.17
CA SER A 2 4.65 -14.61 -13.47
C SER A 2 5.66 -13.47 -13.49
N LYS A 3 5.19 -12.24 -13.73
CA LYS A 3 6.05 -11.07 -13.86
C LYS A 3 5.50 -9.90 -13.08
N VAL A 4 6.33 -9.32 -12.22
CA VAL A 4 6.00 -8.13 -11.43
C VAL A 4 6.91 -6.98 -11.83
N THR A 5 6.36 -5.79 -12.05
CA THR A 5 7.16 -4.56 -12.21
C THR A 5 7.05 -3.71 -10.95
N VAL A 6 8.17 -3.24 -10.40
CA VAL A 6 8.23 -2.23 -9.35
C VAL A 6 8.76 -0.94 -9.95
N VAL A 7 7.88 0.07 -10.04
CA VAL A 7 8.22 1.40 -10.57
C VAL A 7 8.64 2.31 -9.42
N GLY A 8 9.86 2.82 -9.53
CA GLY A 8 10.58 3.51 -8.48
C GLY A 8 11.53 2.55 -7.76
N ALA A 9 12.83 2.74 -7.95
CA ALA A 9 13.91 2.03 -7.27
C ALA A 9 14.41 2.81 -6.04
N GLY A 10 13.54 3.62 -5.41
CA GLY A 10 13.79 4.22 -4.09
C GLY A 10 13.87 3.17 -2.98
N ASN A 11 13.89 3.58 -1.71
CA ASN A 11 14.01 2.61 -0.61
C ASN A 11 12.80 1.66 -0.53
N VAL A 12 11.57 2.18 -0.70
CA VAL A 12 10.34 1.37 -0.66
C VAL A 12 10.32 0.36 -1.80
N GLY A 13 10.54 0.80 -3.03
CA GLY A 13 10.54 -0.08 -4.19
C GLY A 13 11.67 -1.11 -4.16
N ALA A 14 12.86 -0.73 -3.69
CA ALA A 14 13.96 -1.68 -3.49
C ALA A 14 13.61 -2.74 -2.44
N THR A 15 13.02 -2.35 -1.30
CA THR A 15 12.56 -3.36 -0.34
C THR A 15 11.45 -4.24 -0.91
N CYS A 16 10.48 -3.66 -1.63
CA CYS A 16 9.40 -4.42 -2.25
C CYS A 16 9.95 -5.47 -3.24
N ALA A 17 10.83 -5.06 -4.16
CA ALA A 17 11.47 -5.96 -5.12
C ALA A 17 12.28 -7.06 -4.42
N ASN A 18 13.05 -6.71 -3.37
CA ASN A 18 13.83 -7.69 -2.62
C ASN A 18 12.96 -8.71 -1.89
N VAL A 19 11.84 -8.28 -1.27
CA VAL A 19 10.90 -9.21 -0.60
C VAL A 19 10.18 -10.08 -1.62
N LEU A 20 9.78 -9.53 -2.77
CA LEU A 20 9.19 -10.31 -3.86
C LEU A 20 10.14 -11.40 -4.37
N ALA A 21 11.42 -11.06 -4.55
CA ALA A 21 12.43 -12.00 -5.02
C ALA A 21 12.77 -13.07 -3.97
N PHE A 22 13.05 -12.65 -2.74
CA PHE A 22 13.42 -13.56 -1.66
C PHE A 22 12.31 -14.56 -1.30
N ASN A 23 11.05 -14.15 -1.38
CA ASN A 23 9.90 -15.03 -1.13
C ASN A 23 9.43 -15.78 -2.40
N GLU A 24 10.15 -15.64 -3.52
CA GLU A 24 9.82 -16.28 -4.81
C GLU A 24 8.38 -16.01 -5.28
N VAL A 25 7.92 -14.77 -5.08
CA VAL A 25 6.55 -14.38 -5.40
C VAL A 25 6.28 -14.36 -6.90
N ALA A 26 7.31 -14.09 -7.71
CA ALA A 26 7.22 -14.08 -9.15
C ALA A 26 8.49 -14.65 -9.80
N ASP A 27 8.37 -15.16 -11.02
CA ASP A 27 9.53 -15.66 -11.76
C ASP A 27 10.48 -14.50 -12.16
N GLU A 28 9.93 -13.34 -12.52
CA GLU A 28 10.71 -12.14 -12.88
C GLU A 28 10.17 -10.88 -12.17
N VAL A 29 11.08 -10.12 -11.58
CA VAL A 29 10.83 -8.79 -11.00
C VAL A 29 11.61 -7.74 -11.80
N VAL A 30 10.90 -6.80 -12.41
CA VAL A 30 11.49 -5.65 -13.13
C VAL A 30 11.48 -4.44 -12.22
N MET A 31 12.64 -3.85 -11.95
CA MET A 31 12.76 -2.54 -11.32
C MET A 31 12.93 -1.47 -12.41
N LEU A 32 12.02 -0.51 -12.44
CA LEU A 32 12.09 0.63 -13.36
C LEU A 32 12.32 1.92 -12.56
N ASP A 33 13.33 2.70 -12.91
CA ASP A 33 13.53 4.05 -12.35
C ASP A 33 13.90 5.06 -13.44
N VAL A 34 13.72 6.34 -13.13
CA VAL A 34 14.12 7.44 -14.02
C VAL A 34 15.60 7.81 -13.85
N LYS A 35 16.18 7.49 -12.70
CA LYS A 35 17.56 7.79 -12.36
C LYS A 35 18.49 6.71 -12.89
N GLU A 36 19.35 7.12 -13.80
CA GLU A 36 20.31 6.27 -14.50
C GLU A 36 21.11 5.37 -13.54
N GLY A 37 21.09 4.08 -13.85
CA GLY A 37 21.89 3.03 -13.19
C GLY A 37 21.41 2.63 -11.79
N VAL A 38 20.45 3.33 -11.19
CA VAL A 38 20.00 3.02 -9.82
C VAL A 38 19.23 1.71 -9.77
N SER A 39 18.31 1.50 -10.70
CA SER A 39 17.52 0.26 -10.76
C SER A 39 18.39 -0.95 -11.10
N GLU A 40 19.33 -0.77 -12.02
CA GLU A 40 20.28 -1.77 -12.50
C GLU A 40 21.25 -2.18 -11.40
N GLY A 41 21.84 -1.19 -10.71
CA GLY A 41 22.75 -1.43 -9.59
C GLY A 41 22.06 -2.16 -8.45
N LYS A 42 20.83 -1.77 -8.09
CA LYS A 42 20.05 -2.44 -7.04
C LYS A 42 19.62 -3.85 -7.43
N ALA A 43 19.20 -4.07 -8.68
CA ALA A 43 18.88 -5.40 -9.17
C ALA A 43 20.11 -6.32 -9.16
N MET A 44 21.27 -5.82 -9.58
CA MET A 44 22.53 -6.55 -9.54
C MET A 44 22.92 -6.92 -8.10
N ASP A 45 22.83 -5.98 -7.16
CA ASP A 45 23.11 -6.18 -5.74
C ASP A 45 22.17 -7.25 -5.14
N MET A 46 20.86 -7.18 -5.40
CA MET A 46 19.90 -8.21 -5.00
C MET A 46 20.26 -9.59 -5.57
N MET A 47 20.58 -9.68 -6.88
CA MET A 47 20.93 -10.95 -7.51
C MET A 47 22.23 -11.56 -6.98
N GLN A 48 23.18 -10.75 -6.49
CA GLN A 48 24.38 -11.27 -5.81
C GLN A 48 24.06 -11.96 -4.48
N THR A 49 22.90 -11.68 -3.89
CA THR A 49 22.41 -12.40 -2.69
C THR A 49 21.72 -13.72 -3.01
N ALA A 50 21.31 -13.97 -4.26
CA ALA A 50 20.45 -15.09 -4.64
C ALA A 50 21.01 -16.45 -4.24
N GLN A 51 22.30 -16.70 -4.49
CA GLN A 51 22.95 -17.97 -4.11
C GLN A 51 23.08 -18.13 -2.59
N LEU A 52 23.25 -17.03 -1.85
CA LEU A 52 23.39 -17.04 -0.39
C LEU A 52 22.06 -17.26 0.31
N LEU A 53 20.99 -16.72 -0.27
CA LEU A 53 19.64 -16.70 0.28
C LEU A 53 18.73 -17.81 -0.29
N GLY A 54 19.13 -18.44 -1.40
CA GLY A 54 18.48 -19.60 -1.98
C GLY A 54 17.17 -19.29 -2.72
N PHE A 55 17.09 -18.18 -3.45
CA PHE A 55 15.93 -17.84 -4.30
C PHE A 55 16.30 -17.84 -5.78
N ASP A 56 15.34 -18.20 -6.63
CA ASP A 56 15.52 -18.30 -8.09
C ASP A 56 14.82 -17.17 -8.90
N THR A 57 14.01 -16.31 -8.24
CA THR A 57 13.42 -15.14 -8.91
C THR A 57 14.49 -14.26 -9.56
N LYS A 58 14.29 -13.94 -10.83
CA LYS A 58 15.17 -13.03 -11.57
C LYS A 58 14.78 -11.58 -11.31
N VAL A 59 15.71 -10.77 -10.82
CA VAL A 59 15.55 -9.31 -10.71
C VAL A 59 16.33 -8.60 -11.80
N VAL A 60 15.67 -7.72 -12.55
CA VAL A 60 16.31 -6.89 -13.58
C VAL A 60 16.00 -5.42 -13.35
N GLY A 61 16.99 -4.55 -13.54
CA GLY A 61 16.81 -3.11 -13.52
C GLY A 61 16.76 -2.52 -14.92
N CYS A 62 16.05 -1.40 -15.09
CA CYS A 62 16.03 -0.64 -16.32
C CYS A 62 15.73 0.86 -16.08
N THR A 63 16.55 1.71 -16.68
CA THR A 63 16.38 3.17 -16.65
C THR A 63 15.48 3.63 -17.78
N ASN A 64 14.32 4.22 -17.46
CA ASN A 64 13.36 4.81 -18.42
C ASN A 64 12.87 3.89 -19.56
N ASP A 65 13.17 2.60 -19.53
CA ASP A 65 12.78 1.63 -20.56
C ASP A 65 11.51 0.88 -20.14
N TYR A 66 10.36 1.48 -20.45
CA TYR A 66 9.06 0.89 -20.16
C TYR A 66 8.78 -0.39 -20.97
N GLU A 67 9.50 -0.66 -22.07
CA GLU A 67 9.31 -1.91 -22.83
C GLU A 67 9.70 -3.14 -21.99
N LYS A 68 10.66 -2.99 -21.08
CA LYS A 68 11.03 -4.04 -20.12
C LYS A 68 9.89 -4.43 -19.18
N THR A 69 8.91 -3.55 -18.99
CA THR A 69 7.74 -3.81 -18.15
C THR A 69 6.66 -4.62 -18.86
N ALA A 70 6.85 -4.97 -20.14
CA ALA A 70 5.84 -5.66 -20.94
C ALA A 70 5.39 -7.00 -20.32
N ASN A 71 4.08 -7.24 -20.42
CA ASN A 71 3.38 -8.42 -19.90
C ASN A 71 3.54 -8.65 -18.39
N SER A 72 3.65 -7.59 -17.58
CA SER A 72 3.54 -7.71 -16.13
C SER A 72 2.11 -8.05 -15.69
N ASP A 73 2.00 -9.00 -14.77
CA ASP A 73 0.74 -9.38 -14.12
C ASP A 73 0.34 -8.34 -13.07
N VAL A 74 1.31 -7.87 -12.27
CA VAL A 74 1.11 -6.86 -11.24
C VAL A 74 2.21 -5.79 -11.35
N VAL A 75 1.83 -4.53 -11.16
CA VAL A 75 2.75 -3.39 -11.17
C VAL A 75 2.62 -2.61 -9.87
N VAL A 76 3.71 -2.47 -9.14
CA VAL A 76 3.79 -1.69 -7.90
C VAL A 76 4.32 -0.29 -8.23
N ILE A 77 3.56 0.75 -7.90
CA ILE A 77 3.95 2.14 -8.15
C ILE A 77 4.40 2.78 -6.83
N THR A 78 5.70 2.99 -6.72
CA THR A 78 6.34 3.69 -5.59
C THR A 78 6.93 5.04 -5.99
N SER A 79 6.93 5.35 -7.29
CA SER A 79 7.43 6.60 -7.85
C SER A 79 6.64 7.81 -7.37
N GLY A 80 7.35 8.76 -6.81
CA GLY A 80 6.86 10.03 -6.29
C GLY A 80 8.00 10.74 -5.57
N ILE A 81 7.76 11.98 -5.17
CA ILE A 81 8.72 12.73 -4.35
C ILE A 81 8.22 12.83 -2.91
N PRO A 82 9.12 12.79 -1.91
CA PRO A 82 8.77 13.18 -0.56
C PRO A 82 8.52 14.69 -0.51
N ARG A 83 7.73 15.12 0.49
CA ARG A 83 7.53 16.54 0.74
C ARG A 83 8.87 17.21 1.04
N LYS A 84 9.22 18.26 0.29
CA LYS A 84 10.42 19.07 0.53
C LYS A 84 10.12 20.24 1.48
N PRO A 85 11.10 20.76 2.23
CA PRO A 85 10.94 21.99 3.00
C PRO A 85 10.40 23.12 2.10
N GLY A 86 9.36 23.82 2.56
CA GLY A 86 8.71 24.91 1.82
C GLY A 86 7.62 24.50 0.83
N MET A 87 7.47 23.20 0.52
CA MET A 87 6.44 22.72 -0.40
C MET A 87 5.06 22.66 0.25
N THR A 88 4.03 23.18 -0.42
CA THR A 88 2.63 23.07 0.03
C THR A 88 2.11 21.64 -0.14
N ARG A 89 0.96 21.32 0.47
CA ARG A 89 0.36 19.98 0.32
C ARG A 89 -0.18 19.81 -1.09
N GLU A 90 -0.74 20.87 -1.65
CA GLU A 90 -1.37 20.94 -2.97
C GLU A 90 -0.31 20.80 -4.08
N GLU A 91 0.85 21.48 -3.93
CA GLU A 91 1.98 21.32 -4.85
C GLU A 91 2.49 19.88 -4.86
N LEU A 92 2.64 19.26 -3.68
CA LEU A 92 3.06 17.87 -3.57
C LEU A 92 2.07 16.92 -4.26
N ILE A 93 0.78 17.14 -4.04
CA ILE A 93 -0.30 16.38 -4.70
C ILE A 93 -0.20 16.53 -6.21
N GLY A 94 -0.08 17.75 -6.73
CA GLY A 94 0.03 18.00 -8.17
C GLY A 94 1.23 17.31 -8.81
N VAL A 95 2.41 17.39 -8.17
CA VAL A 95 3.62 16.73 -8.67
C VAL A 95 3.46 15.21 -8.67
N ASN A 96 3.05 14.62 -7.56
CA ASN A 96 2.89 13.17 -7.47
C ASN A 96 1.75 12.67 -8.37
N ALA A 97 0.69 13.45 -8.55
CA ALA A 97 -0.38 13.15 -9.48
C ALA A 97 0.14 13.03 -10.93
N GLY A 98 0.92 13.99 -11.38
CA GLY A 98 1.55 13.96 -12.71
C GLY A 98 2.46 12.74 -12.89
N ILE A 99 3.28 12.42 -11.88
CA ILE A 99 4.18 11.25 -11.90
C ILE A 99 3.38 9.95 -11.97
N VAL A 100 2.43 9.73 -11.06
CA VAL A 100 1.66 8.48 -10.98
C VAL A 100 0.84 8.26 -12.25
N LYS A 101 0.17 9.30 -12.76
CA LYS A 101 -0.61 9.23 -14.02
C LYS A 101 0.29 8.87 -15.20
N SER A 102 1.42 9.54 -15.36
CA SER A 102 2.38 9.27 -16.44
C SER A 102 2.96 7.85 -16.37
N VAL A 103 3.37 7.41 -15.18
CA VAL A 103 3.87 6.05 -14.94
C VAL A 103 2.81 5.03 -15.35
N ALA A 104 1.60 5.15 -14.80
CA ALA A 104 0.54 4.17 -15.05
C ALA A 104 0.14 4.12 -16.53
N GLN A 105 0.05 5.26 -17.21
CA GLN A 105 -0.22 5.32 -18.65
C GLN A 105 0.88 4.62 -19.47
N ASN A 106 2.15 4.84 -19.16
CA ASN A 106 3.24 4.18 -19.90
C ASN A 106 3.33 2.68 -19.63
N ILE A 107 3.08 2.25 -18.39
CA ILE A 107 2.98 0.83 -18.04
C ILE A 107 1.89 0.14 -18.85
N LEU A 108 0.69 0.72 -18.93
CA LEU A 108 -0.44 0.09 -19.60
C LEU A 108 -0.29 -0.02 -21.12
N LYS A 109 0.63 0.75 -21.74
CA LYS A 109 0.99 0.55 -23.16
C LYS A 109 1.62 -0.82 -23.41
N TYR A 110 2.40 -1.32 -22.45
CA TYR A 110 3.15 -2.57 -22.56
C TYR A 110 2.54 -3.73 -21.75
N SER A 111 1.74 -3.39 -20.73
CA SER A 111 1.10 -4.34 -19.82
C SER A 111 -0.38 -3.99 -19.62
N PRO A 112 -1.22 -4.06 -20.67
CA PRO A 112 -2.62 -3.62 -20.63
C PRO A 112 -3.48 -4.42 -19.64
N ASN A 113 -3.02 -5.60 -19.20
CA ASN A 113 -3.72 -6.49 -18.27
C ASN A 113 -3.22 -6.38 -16.82
N ALA A 114 -2.19 -5.57 -16.54
CA ALA A 114 -1.61 -5.47 -15.19
C ALA A 114 -2.61 -4.98 -14.12
N ILE A 115 -2.55 -5.58 -12.94
CA ILE A 115 -3.14 -4.99 -11.72
C ILE A 115 -2.16 -3.97 -11.15
N LEU A 116 -2.64 -2.77 -10.83
CA LEU A 116 -1.80 -1.69 -10.28
C LEU A 116 -1.94 -1.65 -8.75
N VAL A 117 -0.81 -1.74 -8.06
CA VAL A 117 -0.68 -1.56 -6.61
C VAL A 117 0.01 -0.23 -6.33
N VAL A 118 -0.75 0.76 -5.87
CA VAL A 118 -0.26 2.14 -5.62
C VAL A 118 0.22 2.27 -4.18
N ILE A 119 1.47 2.72 -4.02
CA ILE A 119 2.09 3.04 -2.73
C ILE A 119 2.42 4.54 -2.61
N SER A 120 2.62 5.22 -3.74
CA SER A 120 2.93 6.65 -3.80
C SER A 120 1.92 7.51 -3.04
N ASN A 121 2.42 8.43 -2.22
CA ASN A 121 1.59 9.27 -1.36
C ASN A 121 1.16 10.60 -2.01
N PRO A 122 0.00 11.17 -1.63
CA PRO A 122 -0.99 10.65 -0.67
C PRO A 122 -1.75 9.44 -1.24
N MET A 123 -1.65 8.28 -0.57
CA MET A 123 -1.91 6.99 -1.19
C MET A 123 -3.35 6.80 -1.66
N ASP A 124 -4.35 7.15 -0.85
CA ASP A 124 -5.77 7.07 -1.23
C ASP A 124 -6.07 7.94 -2.46
N THR A 125 -5.56 9.18 -2.45
CA THR A 125 -5.73 10.15 -3.53
C THR A 125 -5.01 9.73 -4.82
N MET A 126 -3.80 9.16 -4.73
CA MET A 126 -3.08 8.63 -5.89
C MET A 126 -3.75 7.38 -6.46
N THR A 127 -4.37 6.55 -5.61
CA THR A 127 -5.17 5.39 -6.02
C THR A 127 -6.43 5.85 -6.75
N TYR A 128 -7.15 6.82 -6.19
CA TYR A 128 -8.33 7.43 -6.80
C TYR A 128 -8.01 8.09 -8.15
N LEU A 129 -6.94 8.87 -8.22
CA LEU A 129 -6.43 9.46 -9.46
C LEU A 129 -6.17 8.39 -10.53
N SER A 130 -5.47 7.31 -10.16
CA SER A 130 -5.13 6.22 -11.09
C SER A 130 -6.40 5.60 -11.66
N LEU A 131 -7.40 5.33 -10.82
CA LEU A 131 -8.68 4.80 -11.28
C LEU A 131 -9.38 5.75 -12.27
N LYS A 132 -9.55 7.01 -11.86
CA LYS A 132 -10.31 8.01 -12.64
C LYS A 132 -9.63 8.41 -13.95
N SER A 133 -8.31 8.33 -14.02
CA SER A 133 -7.54 8.77 -15.19
C SER A 133 -7.24 7.68 -16.22
N LEU A 134 -7.39 6.40 -15.86
CA LEU A 134 -6.96 5.27 -16.71
C LEU A 134 -8.12 4.48 -17.31
N GLY A 135 -9.33 4.61 -16.78
CA GLY A 135 -10.50 3.87 -17.27
C GLY A 135 -10.42 2.35 -17.06
N LEU A 136 -9.55 1.89 -16.15
CA LEU A 136 -9.43 0.48 -15.81
C LEU A 136 -10.61 0.02 -14.93
N PRO A 137 -10.97 -1.28 -14.99
CA PRO A 137 -11.88 -1.88 -14.02
C PRO A 137 -11.41 -1.63 -12.58
N LYS A 138 -12.33 -1.27 -11.68
CA LYS A 138 -11.99 -0.89 -10.29
C LYS A 138 -11.23 -1.97 -9.53
N ASN A 139 -11.48 -3.24 -9.86
CA ASN A 139 -10.82 -4.37 -9.23
C ASN A 139 -9.31 -4.46 -9.53
N ARG A 140 -8.81 -3.71 -10.51
CA ARG A 140 -7.39 -3.71 -10.93
C ARG A 140 -6.58 -2.53 -10.38
N ILE A 141 -7.16 -1.65 -9.56
CA ILE A 141 -6.45 -0.53 -8.95
C ILE A 141 -6.56 -0.65 -7.43
N ILE A 142 -5.43 -0.88 -6.76
CA ILE A 142 -5.37 -1.19 -5.33
C ILE A 142 -4.37 -0.26 -4.68
N GLY A 143 -4.78 0.49 -3.66
CA GLY A 143 -3.87 1.22 -2.80
C GLY A 143 -3.44 0.35 -1.60
N MET A 144 -2.14 0.26 -1.32
CA MET A 144 -1.63 -0.68 -0.31
C MET A 144 -2.00 -0.33 1.14
N GLY A 145 -2.20 0.96 1.46
CA GLY A 145 -2.06 1.53 2.82
C GLY A 145 -2.55 0.69 4.00
N GLY A 146 -3.78 0.17 3.94
CA GLY A 146 -4.37 -0.62 5.03
C GLY A 146 -3.56 -1.86 5.43
N ALA A 147 -2.81 -2.47 4.50
CA ALA A 147 -1.95 -3.62 4.79
C ALA A 147 -0.79 -3.22 5.72
N LEU A 148 -0.16 -2.07 5.44
CA LEU A 148 0.88 -1.50 6.29
C LEU A 148 0.32 -1.09 7.65
N ASP A 149 -0.77 -0.34 7.67
CA ASP A 149 -1.31 0.17 8.93
C ASP A 149 -1.80 -0.96 9.84
N SER A 150 -2.37 -2.02 9.25
CA SER A 150 -2.71 -3.24 9.99
C SER A 150 -1.47 -3.95 10.55
N SER A 151 -0.36 -4.01 9.80
CA SER A 151 0.89 -4.59 10.33
C SER A 151 1.47 -3.78 11.50
N ARG A 152 1.38 -2.45 11.46
CA ARG A 152 1.74 -1.57 12.58
C ARG A 152 0.85 -1.82 13.80
N PHE A 153 -0.45 -1.96 13.58
CA PHE A 153 -1.38 -2.24 14.66
C PHE A 153 -1.08 -3.59 15.34
N LYS A 154 -0.85 -4.64 14.54
CA LYS A 154 -0.43 -5.95 15.03
C LYS A 154 0.89 -5.90 15.81
N TYR A 155 1.87 -5.11 15.36
CA TYR A 155 3.12 -4.89 16.09
C TYR A 155 2.87 -4.29 17.48
N PHE A 156 2.14 -3.18 17.57
CA PHE A 156 1.91 -2.53 18.87
C PHE A 156 1.04 -3.38 19.81
N LEU A 157 0.06 -4.11 19.27
CA LEU A 157 -0.68 -5.12 20.04
C LEU A 157 0.24 -6.21 20.60
N SER A 158 1.17 -6.72 19.78
CA SER A 158 2.11 -7.76 20.22
C SER A 158 3.04 -7.25 21.32
N GLN A 159 3.47 -5.98 21.25
CA GLN A 159 4.26 -5.36 22.31
C GLN A 159 3.45 -5.24 23.61
N ALA A 160 2.19 -4.81 23.52
CA ALA A 160 1.32 -4.69 24.69
C ALA A 160 0.98 -6.04 25.34
N LEU A 161 0.82 -7.10 24.53
CA LEU A 161 0.53 -8.45 24.97
C LEU A 161 1.78 -9.25 25.39
N GLY A 162 2.99 -8.79 25.02
CA GLY A 162 4.23 -9.55 25.20
C GLY A 162 4.27 -10.84 24.38
N CYS A 163 3.69 -10.85 23.18
CA CYS A 163 3.54 -12.04 22.33
C CYS A 163 4.14 -11.86 20.93
N ASN A 164 4.17 -12.95 20.16
CA ASN A 164 4.58 -12.93 18.76
C ASN A 164 3.55 -12.18 17.90
N ALA A 165 3.99 -11.23 17.07
CA ALA A 165 3.10 -10.44 16.21
C ALA A 165 2.36 -11.27 15.15
N ASN A 166 2.94 -12.39 14.70
CA ASN A 166 2.31 -13.31 13.74
C ASN A 166 1.14 -14.09 14.34
N GLU A 167 0.90 -13.97 15.64
CA GLU A 167 -0.20 -14.62 16.35
C GLU A 167 -1.34 -13.66 16.71
N VAL A 168 -1.17 -12.39 16.36
CA VAL A 168 -2.12 -11.31 16.61
C VAL A 168 -2.86 -10.97 15.32
N GLU A 169 -4.19 -10.93 15.42
CA GLU A 169 -5.05 -10.43 14.36
C GLU A 169 -5.60 -9.04 14.72
N GLY A 170 -5.66 -8.20 13.71
CA GLY A 170 -6.05 -6.80 13.82
C GLY A 170 -6.02 -6.15 12.45
N MET A 171 -6.93 -5.20 12.24
CA MET A 171 -7.06 -4.49 10.98
C MET A 171 -7.22 -2.99 11.22
N VAL A 172 -6.71 -2.21 10.28
CA VAL A 172 -6.88 -0.77 10.20
C VAL A 172 -7.62 -0.45 8.90
N ILE A 173 -8.70 0.31 9.02
CA ILE A 173 -9.52 0.81 7.89
C ILE A 173 -9.46 2.35 7.84
N GLY A 174 -10.16 2.97 6.89
CA GLY A 174 -10.16 4.42 6.70
C GLY A 174 -9.00 4.92 5.83
N GLY A 175 -8.84 6.24 5.73
CA GLY A 175 -7.77 6.86 4.95
C GLY A 175 -6.39 6.66 5.58
N HIS A 176 -5.36 6.52 4.74
CA HIS A 176 -3.97 6.38 5.14
C HIS A 176 -3.38 7.72 5.57
N GLY A 177 -3.46 8.00 6.87
CA GLY A 177 -2.94 9.21 7.49
C GLY A 177 -3.12 9.21 9.00
N ASP A 178 -2.30 10.03 9.68
CA ASP A 178 -2.18 10.03 11.13
C ASP A 178 -3.49 10.36 11.87
N THR A 179 -4.45 11.01 11.20
CA THR A 179 -5.75 11.39 11.78
C THR A 179 -6.94 10.74 11.08
N THR A 180 -6.70 9.90 10.06
CA THR A 180 -7.75 9.33 9.22
C THR A 180 -7.84 7.81 9.33
N MET A 181 -6.79 7.14 9.77
CA MET A 181 -6.82 5.68 9.92
C MET A 181 -7.60 5.26 11.18
N ILE A 182 -8.21 4.07 11.14
CA ILE A 182 -9.12 3.57 12.18
C ILE A 182 -8.69 2.14 12.56
N PRO A 183 -7.84 1.98 13.60
CA PRO A 183 -7.53 0.68 14.14
C PRO A 183 -8.74 0.05 14.85
N LEU A 184 -9.25 -1.07 14.34
CA LEU A 184 -10.45 -1.73 14.86
C LEU A 184 -10.12 -2.60 16.08
N ALA A 185 -9.78 -1.96 17.20
CA ALA A 185 -9.39 -2.65 18.44
C ALA A 185 -10.47 -3.60 18.99
N ARG A 186 -11.75 -3.31 18.72
CA ARG A 186 -12.88 -4.19 19.06
C ARG A 186 -12.78 -5.57 18.37
N LEU A 187 -12.27 -5.60 17.13
CA LEU A 187 -12.15 -6.81 16.32
C LEU A 187 -10.78 -7.50 16.44
N ALA A 188 -9.83 -6.88 17.14
CA ALA A 188 -8.51 -7.45 17.31
C ALA A 188 -8.54 -8.67 18.25
N THR A 189 -7.75 -9.69 17.90
CA THR A 189 -7.66 -10.93 18.68
C THR A 189 -6.22 -11.42 18.82
N TYR A 190 -5.96 -12.17 19.88
CA TYR A 190 -4.76 -13.00 20.03
C TYR A 190 -5.21 -14.47 20.00
N LYS A 191 -4.86 -15.19 18.93
CA LYS A 191 -5.33 -16.57 18.67
C LYS A 191 -6.86 -16.75 18.86
N GLY A 192 -7.65 -15.76 18.41
CA GLY A 192 -9.11 -15.77 18.52
C GLY A 192 -9.67 -15.25 19.85
N ILE A 193 -8.84 -14.96 20.85
CA ILE A 193 -9.27 -14.31 22.10
C ILE A 193 -9.32 -12.80 21.87
N PRO A 194 -10.47 -12.12 22.08
CA PRO A 194 -10.54 -10.67 21.95
C PRO A 194 -9.52 -9.97 22.86
N VAL A 195 -8.74 -9.04 22.30
CA VAL A 195 -7.66 -8.36 23.05
C VAL A 195 -8.19 -7.52 24.22
N SER A 196 -9.46 -7.11 24.17
CA SER A 196 -10.16 -6.43 25.28
C SER A 196 -10.36 -7.29 26.53
N LYS A 197 -10.19 -8.62 26.42
CA LYS A 197 -10.14 -9.52 27.59
C LYS A 197 -8.75 -9.66 28.19
N LEU A 198 -7.72 -9.20 27.47
CA LEU A 198 -6.31 -9.40 27.81
C LEU A 198 -5.61 -8.10 28.20
N LEU A 199 -6.09 -6.96 27.70
CA LEU A 199 -5.54 -5.63 27.93
C LEU A 199 -6.60 -4.71 28.53
N SER A 200 -6.16 -3.76 29.35
CA SER A 200 -7.02 -2.69 29.84
C SER A 200 -7.47 -1.76 28.69
N ALA A 201 -8.58 -1.06 28.89
CA ALA A 201 -9.06 -0.06 27.92
C ALA A 201 -8.02 1.04 27.65
N GLU A 202 -7.34 1.51 28.70
CA GLU A 202 -6.24 2.49 28.60
C GLU A 202 -5.10 1.94 27.73
N LYS A 203 -4.69 0.69 27.94
CA LYS A 203 -3.60 0.10 27.16
C LYS A 203 -3.97 -0.08 25.69
N LEU A 204 -5.22 -0.43 25.40
CA LEU A 204 -5.72 -0.50 24.02
C LEU A 204 -5.75 0.88 23.38
N GLN A 205 -6.15 1.93 24.10
CA GLN A 205 -6.11 3.30 23.58
C GLN A 205 -4.68 3.75 23.25
N GLU A 206 -3.69 3.42 24.09
CA GLU A 206 -2.28 3.68 23.78
C GLU A 206 -1.82 2.98 22.49
N VAL A 207 -2.21 1.72 22.29
CA VAL A 207 -1.90 0.95 21.08
C VAL A 207 -2.52 1.60 19.84
N VAL A 208 -3.81 1.99 19.92
CA VAL A 208 -4.51 2.70 18.84
C VAL A 208 -3.79 4.01 18.51
N ALA A 209 -3.50 4.84 19.52
CA ALA A 209 -2.80 6.11 19.33
C ALA A 209 -1.40 5.92 18.71
N SER A 210 -0.63 4.94 19.20
CA SER A 210 0.71 4.63 18.69
C SER A 210 0.68 4.17 17.22
N THR A 211 -0.36 3.42 16.86
CA THR A 211 -0.59 2.99 15.47
C THR A 211 -0.81 4.19 14.56
N MET A 212 -1.72 5.10 14.97
CA MET A 212 -2.07 6.29 14.20
C MET A 212 -0.87 7.18 13.92
N VAL A 213 0.02 7.39 14.89
CA VAL A 213 1.23 8.23 14.71
C VAL A 213 2.48 7.45 14.31
N GLY A 214 2.34 6.19 13.89
CA GLY A 214 3.47 5.30 13.58
C GLY A 214 4.35 5.82 12.44
N GLY A 215 3.74 6.43 11.41
CA GLY A 215 4.46 7.05 10.29
C GLY A 215 5.29 8.26 10.72
N ALA A 216 4.69 9.18 11.47
CA ALA A 216 5.37 10.35 12.02
C ALA A 216 6.50 9.96 12.99
N THR A 217 6.27 8.95 13.83
CA THR A 217 7.26 8.44 14.79
C THR A 217 8.51 7.93 14.07
N LEU A 218 8.33 7.08 13.05
CA LEU A 218 9.46 6.57 12.25
C LEU A 218 10.17 7.69 11.48
N THR A 219 9.43 8.67 10.96
CA THR A 219 10.03 9.82 10.27
C THR A 219 10.93 10.63 11.20
N LYS A 220 10.51 10.83 12.44
CA LYS A 220 11.30 11.51 13.47
C LYS A 220 12.56 10.71 13.85
N LEU A 221 12.46 9.38 13.96
CA LEU A 221 13.57 8.52 14.38
C LEU A 221 14.62 8.32 13.27
N LEU A 222 14.18 8.16 12.02
CA LEU A 222 15.05 7.84 10.88
C LEU A 222 15.53 9.10 10.13
N GLY A 223 14.90 10.25 10.36
CA GLY A 223 15.13 11.47 9.58
C GLY A 223 14.48 11.45 8.18
N THR A 224 13.75 10.38 7.85
CA THR A 224 13.00 10.22 6.59
C THR A 224 11.90 9.18 6.76
N SER A 225 10.99 9.06 5.78
CA SER A 225 9.87 8.11 5.82
C SER A 225 10.34 6.66 5.86
N ALA A 226 9.54 5.77 6.47
CA ALA A 226 9.81 4.34 6.53
C ALA A 226 9.82 3.66 5.15
N TRP A 227 10.57 2.57 5.00
CA TRP A 227 10.62 1.80 3.75
C TRP A 227 10.54 0.28 3.90
N TYR A 228 11.00 -0.29 5.01
CA TYR A 228 10.95 -1.74 5.22
C TYR A 228 9.52 -2.27 5.28
N ALA A 229 8.71 -1.77 6.22
CA ALA A 229 7.32 -2.18 6.37
C ALA A 229 6.46 -1.83 5.14
N PRO A 230 6.56 -0.62 4.53
CA PRO A 230 5.82 -0.33 3.29
C PRO A 230 6.21 -1.25 2.12
N GLY A 231 7.49 -1.55 1.92
CA GLY A 231 7.95 -2.44 0.86
C GLY A 231 7.46 -3.87 1.04
N ALA A 232 7.55 -4.39 2.28
CA ALA A 232 7.03 -5.71 2.63
C ALA A 232 5.50 -5.79 2.49
N ALA A 233 4.76 -4.75 2.89
CA ALA A 233 3.31 -4.68 2.74
C ALA A 233 2.90 -4.65 1.25
N GLY A 234 3.65 -3.92 0.40
CA GLY A 234 3.48 -3.97 -1.05
C GLY A 234 3.68 -5.38 -1.61
N ALA A 235 4.76 -6.05 -1.22
CA ALA A 235 5.04 -7.43 -1.64
C ALA A 235 3.97 -8.42 -1.17
N PHE A 236 3.45 -8.27 0.05
CA PHE A 236 2.37 -9.11 0.59
C PHE A 236 1.05 -8.96 -0.20
N VAL A 237 0.69 -7.75 -0.62
CA VAL A 237 -0.48 -7.51 -1.48
C VAL A 237 -0.27 -8.17 -2.85
N VAL A 238 0.91 -8.01 -3.45
CA VAL A 238 1.26 -8.64 -4.74
C VAL A 238 1.22 -10.17 -4.64
N GLU A 239 1.80 -10.75 -3.60
CA GLU A 239 1.79 -12.20 -3.37
C GLU A 239 0.37 -12.75 -3.24
N SER A 240 -0.50 -12.05 -2.52
CA SER A 240 -1.91 -12.42 -2.37
C SER A 240 -2.63 -12.53 -3.72
N ILE A 241 -2.24 -11.68 -4.69
CA ILE A 241 -2.77 -11.65 -6.04
C ILE A 241 -2.13 -12.74 -6.92
N ILE A 242 -0.80 -12.76 -7.03
CA ILE A 242 -0.05 -13.68 -7.91
C ILE A 242 -0.31 -15.14 -7.54
N HIS A 243 -0.33 -15.45 -6.24
CA HIS A 243 -0.59 -16.80 -5.74
C HIS A 243 -2.09 -17.09 -5.55
N ASN A 244 -2.98 -16.18 -5.94
CA ASN A 244 -4.43 -16.35 -5.86
C ASN A 244 -4.91 -16.82 -4.47
N GLN A 245 -4.42 -16.18 -3.40
CA GLN A 245 -4.51 -16.74 -2.05
C GLN A 245 -5.88 -16.56 -1.40
N GLY A 246 -6.75 -15.69 -1.95
CA GLY A 246 -8.06 -15.39 -1.34
C GLY A 246 -7.93 -14.71 0.03
N LYS A 247 -6.81 -14.04 0.29
CA LYS A 247 -6.54 -13.39 1.58
C LYS A 247 -7.42 -12.17 1.77
N MET A 248 -7.92 -11.97 2.99
CA MET A 248 -8.57 -10.73 3.38
C MET A 248 -7.53 -9.73 3.85
N VAL A 249 -7.41 -8.61 3.16
CA VAL A 249 -6.40 -7.57 3.43
C VAL A 249 -7.07 -6.19 3.36
N PRO A 250 -6.90 -5.31 4.35
CA PRO A 250 -7.31 -3.93 4.21
C PRO A 250 -6.51 -3.22 3.12
N CYS A 251 -7.17 -2.68 2.11
CA CYS A 251 -6.56 -1.94 1.02
C CYS A 251 -7.42 -0.71 0.69
N SER A 252 -6.81 0.33 0.14
CA SER A 252 -7.54 1.48 -0.39
C SER A 252 -8.14 1.13 -1.73
N VAL A 253 -9.46 1.11 -1.81
CA VAL A 253 -10.20 0.65 -3.00
C VAL A 253 -11.41 1.55 -3.25
N TYR A 254 -11.91 1.54 -4.48
CA TYR A 254 -13.02 2.40 -4.88
C TYR A 254 -14.36 1.89 -4.35
N LEU A 255 -15.08 2.76 -3.64
CA LEU A 255 -16.41 2.46 -3.09
C LEU A 255 -17.52 3.00 -3.99
N GLU A 256 -18.60 2.23 -4.09
CA GLU A 256 -19.82 2.48 -4.87
C GLU A 256 -21.08 2.19 -4.04
N GLY A 257 -21.04 2.52 -2.75
CA GLY A 257 -22.16 2.38 -1.81
C GLY A 257 -21.79 1.58 -0.56
N GLU A 258 -20.69 0.83 -0.59
CA GLU A 258 -20.18 0.14 0.59
C GLU A 258 -19.88 1.14 1.71
N TYR A 259 -20.24 0.80 2.94
CA TYR A 259 -20.13 1.65 4.13
C TYR A 259 -20.93 2.96 4.04
N GLY A 260 -21.85 3.09 3.08
CA GLY A 260 -22.60 4.31 2.80
C GLY A 260 -21.78 5.39 2.09
N GLU A 261 -20.58 5.05 1.61
CA GLU A 261 -19.68 5.98 0.92
C GLU A 261 -19.58 5.66 -0.57
N SER A 262 -19.24 6.66 -1.38
CA SER A 262 -19.10 6.51 -2.83
C SER A 262 -18.14 7.54 -3.38
N ASP A 263 -17.54 7.22 -4.53
CA ASP A 263 -16.67 8.15 -5.26
C ASP A 263 -15.38 8.58 -4.51
N LEU A 264 -14.78 7.62 -3.81
CA LEU A 264 -13.44 7.74 -3.24
C LEU A 264 -12.75 6.38 -3.22
N CYS A 265 -11.41 6.40 -3.13
CA CYS A 265 -10.66 5.23 -2.68
C CYS A 265 -10.32 5.40 -1.20
N ILE A 266 -10.64 4.41 -0.38
CA ILE A 266 -10.37 4.43 1.06
C ILE A 266 -10.12 3.01 1.59
N GLY A 267 -9.34 2.89 2.67
CA GLY A 267 -8.98 1.62 3.28
C GLY A 267 -10.18 0.84 3.79
N VAL A 268 -10.49 -0.32 3.18
CA VAL A 268 -11.50 -1.28 3.64
C VAL A 268 -10.99 -2.71 3.42
N PRO A 269 -11.46 -3.72 4.17
CA PRO A 269 -11.04 -5.10 3.96
C PRO A 269 -11.56 -5.62 2.61
N VAL A 270 -10.65 -6.18 1.82
CA VAL A 270 -10.96 -6.82 0.54
C VAL A 270 -10.43 -8.23 0.49
N ILE A 271 -11.07 -9.09 -0.30
CA ILE A 271 -10.52 -10.38 -0.70
C ILE A 271 -9.67 -10.19 -1.94
N LEU A 272 -8.38 -10.50 -1.84
CA LEU A 272 -7.43 -10.45 -2.94
C LEU A 272 -7.27 -11.82 -3.60
N GLY A 273 -7.39 -11.84 -4.92
CA GLY A 273 -7.20 -13.02 -5.75
C GLY A 273 -6.53 -12.67 -7.08
N LYS A 274 -6.47 -13.63 -8.00
CA LYS A 274 -5.78 -13.47 -9.29
C LYS A 274 -6.30 -12.31 -10.15
N ASN A 275 -7.55 -11.86 -9.94
CA ASN A 275 -8.13 -10.73 -10.66
C ASN A 275 -8.03 -9.40 -9.89
N GLY A 276 -7.22 -9.34 -8.83
CA GLY A 276 -7.12 -8.18 -7.94
C GLY A 276 -8.16 -8.25 -6.83
N ILE A 277 -9.04 -7.26 -6.76
CA ILE A 277 -10.12 -7.21 -5.76
C ILE A 277 -11.27 -8.13 -6.20
N GLU A 278 -11.44 -9.25 -5.53
CA GLU A 278 -12.54 -10.19 -5.79
C GLU A 278 -13.82 -9.78 -5.04
N LYS A 279 -13.67 -9.17 -3.86
CA LYS A 279 -14.79 -8.75 -3.01
C LYS A 279 -14.38 -7.66 -2.03
N ILE A 280 -15.22 -6.64 -1.84
CA ILE A 280 -15.17 -5.75 -0.68
C ILE A 280 -15.97 -6.40 0.46
N VAL A 281 -15.37 -6.49 1.64
CA VAL A 281 -15.99 -7.08 2.83
C VAL A 281 -16.55 -5.95 3.67
N GLU A 282 -17.86 -5.77 3.67
CA GLU A 282 -18.49 -4.76 4.51
C GLU A 282 -18.62 -5.26 5.95
N LEU A 283 -18.02 -4.53 6.89
CA LEU A 283 -18.04 -4.86 8.31
C LEU A 283 -19.26 -4.24 8.98
N GLU A 284 -19.83 -4.95 9.96
CA GLU A 284 -20.80 -4.37 10.89
C GLU A 284 -20.08 -3.45 11.89
N LEU A 285 -19.93 -2.19 11.48
CA LEU A 285 -19.36 -1.12 12.30
C LEU A 285 -20.36 -0.66 13.38
N THR A 286 -19.86 -0.36 14.58
CA THR A 286 -20.66 0.31 15.63
C THR A 286 -21.00 1.75 15.23
N ALA A 287 -21.87 2.42 15.98
CA ALA A 287 -22.21 3.82 15.72
C ALA A 287 -20.97 4.73 15.78
N GLU A 288 -20.08 4.50 16.74
CA GLU A 288 -18.84 5.23 16.90
C GLU A 288 -17.85 4.94 15.76
N GLU A 289 -17.71 3.67 15.36
CA GLU A 289 -16.86 3.26 14.23
C GLU A 289 -17.36 3.86 12.90
N LYS A 290 -18.69 3.94 12.71
CA LYS A 290 -19.31 4.61 11.55
C LYS A 290 -19.04 6.11 11.54
N GLU A 291 -19.14 6.78 12.68
CA GLU A 291 -18.83 8.21 12.77
C GLU A 291 -17.35 8.50 12.45
N LEU A 292 -16.43 7.64 12.95
CA LEU A 292 -15.01 7.72 12.62
C LEU A 292 -14.76 7.48 11.13
N PHE A 293 -15.42 6.49 10.54
CA PHE A 293 -15.31 6.19 9.11
C PHE A 293 -15.80 7.35 8.25
N ALA A 294 -16.96 7.94 8.56
CA ALA A 294 -17.48 9.10 7.85
C ALA A 294 -16.54 10.33 7.95
N LYS A 295 -15.95 10.58 9.13
CA LYS A 295 -14.93 11.64 9.30
C LYS A 295 -13.68 11.37 8.46
N SER A 296 -13.25 10.11 8.41
CA SER A 296 -12.12 9.67 7.59
C SER A 296 -12.39 9.87 6.09
N ALA A 297 -13.55 9.42 5.62
CA ALA A 297 -14.01 9.60 4.24
C ALA A 297 -14.08 11.07 3.85
N ALA A 298 -14.66 11.93 4.69
CA ALA A 298 -14.70 13.38 4.45
C ALA A 298 -13.30 14.00 4.28
N ALA A 299 -12.31 13.55 5.07
CA ALA A 299 -10.93 14.02 4.93
C ALA A 299 -10.26 13.54 3.62
N VAL A 300 -10.58 12.33 3.16
CA VAL A 300 -10.12 11.81 1.87
C VAL A 300 -10.78 12.57 0.72
N HIS A 301 -12.10 12.81 0.76
CA HIS A 301 -12.80 13.64 -0.22
C HIS A 301 -12.17 15.02 -0.35
N LYS A 302 -11.92 15.70 0.77
CA LYS A 302 -11.24 16.99 0.79
C LYS A 302 -9.84 16.94 0.16
N THR A 303 -9.11 15.84 0.36
CA THR A 303 -7.80 15.68 -0.29
C THR A 303 -7.94 15.44 -1.80
N ASN A 304 -8.99 14.74 -2.23
CA ASN A 304 -9.29 14.53 -3.65
C ASN A 304 -9.75 15.81 -4.36
N GLU A 305 -10.35 16.78 -3.66
CA GLU A 305 -10.67 18.11 -4.23
C GLU A 305 -9.42 18.80 -4.77
N ALA A 306 -8.27 18.67 -4.09
CA ALA A 306 -7.01 19.22 -4.55
C ALA A 306 -6.58 18.67 -5.92
N LEU A 307 -7.00 17.46 -6.32
CA LEU A 307 -6.74 16.95 -7.67
C LEU A 307 -7.43 17.78 -8.75
N LYS A 308 -8.62 18.32 -8.48
CA LYS A 308 -9.36 19.18 -9.41
C LYS A 308 -8.74 20.57 -9.45
N GLU A 309 -8.37 21.11 -8.29
CA GLU A 309 -7.75 22.43 -8.18
C GLU A 309 -6.41 22.50 -8.93
N VAL A 310 -5.63 21.43 -8.92
CA VAL A 310 -4.36 21.32 -9.67
C VAL A 310 -4.53 20.80 -11.11
N GLY A 311 -5.76 20.56 -11.57
CA GLY A 311 -6.06 20.10 -12.93
C GLY A 311 -5.56 18.69 -13.27
N ALA A 312 -5.37 17.83 -12.26
CA ALA A 312 -4.95 16.44 -12.47
C ALA A 312 -6.11 15.51 -12.90
N LEU A 313 -7.33 15.86 -12.47
CA LEU A 313 -8.62 15.24 -12.83
C LEU A 313 -9.61 16.29 -13.34
#